data_AF-A0A6J6GPU0-F1
#
_entry.id   AF-A0A6J6GPU0-F1
#
_cell.length_a   1.000
_cell.length_b   1.000
_cell.length_c   1.000
_cell.angle_alpha   90.00
_cell.angle_beta   90.00
_cell.angle_gamma   90.00
#
_symmetry.space_group_name_H-M   'P 1'
#
loop_
_entity.id
_entity.type
_entity.pdbx_description
1 polymer ?
#
loop_
_entity_poly.entity_id
_entity_poly.type
_entity_poly.pdbx_seq_one_letter_code
_entity_poly.pdbx_strand_id
1 'polypeptide(L)'
;MKRKNQRLFAVAIIVALTAMVPMPSQAATRVCTSSENNSIQSQQNQVNNRQTRVGTDQQKYNKAQGKLNTANAKVNDLAAKRDASKKKIIDLTALAVKNAVSSPSISRGYLAQAKNESNNLTSLEARLKLATAEAGNANRDAATALSNLARSQKDLADQQGRLATQRSRCRS
;
A
#
# COMPACT_ATOMS: atom_id res chain seq x y z
N MET A 1 17.09 21.51 9.24
CA MET A 1 15.70 21.03 9.04
C MET A 1 15.65 19.51 9.22
N LYS A 2 15.05 19.06 10.33
CA LYS A 2 14.97 17.63 10.70
C LYS A 2 13.98 16.90 9.78
N ARG A 3 14.48 15.97 8.96
CA ARG A 3 13.67 15.05 8.15
C ARG A 3 12.88 14.15 9.11
N LYS A 4 11.57 14.32 9.17
CA LYS A 4 10.67 13.45 9.97
C LYS A 4 10.50 12.12 9.22
N ASN A 5 11.09 11.09 9.81
CA ASN A 5 10.83 9.65 9.71
C ASN A 5 9.68 9.24 8.77
N GLN A 6 10.02 8.89 7.54
CA GLN A 6 9.22 7.94 6.77
C GLN A 6 9.32 6.59 7.48
N ARG A 7 8.22 6.18 8.12
CA ARG A 7 8.03 4.81 8.59
C ARG A 7 7.97 3.90 7.36
N LEU A 8 9.11 3.37 6.96
CA LEU A 8 9.21 2.16 6.15
C LEU A 8 8.55 1.04 6.95
N PHE A 9 7.30 0.71 6.63
CA PHE A 9 6.75 -0.59 7.01
C PHE A 9 7.40 -1.65 6.12
N ALA A 10 8.62 -2.03 6.48
CA ALA A 10 9.19 -3.28 6.02
C ALA A 10 8.35 -4.39 6.67
N VAL A 11 7.40 -4.93 5.92
CA VAL A 11 6.77 -6.20 6.28
C VAL A 11 7.85 -7.26 6.10
N ALA A 12 8.53 -7.58 7.19
CA ALA A 12 9.47 -8.67 7.24
C ALA A 12 8.73 -9.95 6.86
N ILE A 13 9.17 -10.57 5.77
CA ILE A 13 8.78 -11.93 5.41
C ILE A 13 9.37 -12.83 6.48
N ILE A 14 8.57 -13.19 7.48
CA ILE A 14 8.92 -14.29 8.38
C ILE A 14 8.66 -15.58 7.61
N VAL A 15 9.67 -16.01 6.86
CA VAL A 15 9.84 -17.44 6.54
C VAL A 15 10.21 -18.08 7.88
N ALA A 16 9.23 -18.62 8.59
CA ALA A 16 9.49 -19.39 9.79
C ALA A 16 10.19 -20.69 9.39
N LEU A 17 11.53 -20.66 9.49
CA LEU A 17 12.38 -21.84 9.52
C LEU A 17 11.95 -22.73 10.69
N THR A 18 11.82 -24.01 10.38
CA THR A 18 11.52 -25.17 11.22
C THR A 18 12.18 -25.16 12.60
N ALA A 19 11.38 -25.13 13.67
CA ALA A 19 11.78 -25.66 14.97
C ALA A 19 11.60 -27.19 14.95
N MET A 20 12.70 -27.91 15.10
CA MET A 20 12.74 -29.36 15.23
C MET A 20 12.06 -29.76 16.54
N VAL A 21 10.92 -30.43 16.44
CA VAL A 21 10.22 -31.08 17.56
C VAL A 21 10.62 -32.56 17.55
N PRO A 22 10.92 -33.19 18.71
CA PRO A 22 11.28 -34.61 18.76
C PRO A 22 10.12 -35.46 18.22
N MET A 23 10.41 -36.31 17.22
CA MET A 23 9.44 -37.22 16.64
C MET A 23 9.02 -38.27 17.67
N PRO A 24 7.71 -38.44 17.96
CA PRO A 24 7.26 -39.67 18.59
C PRO A 24 7.54 -40.85 17.65
N SER A 25 7.92 -42.00 18.23
CA SER A 25 8.20 -43.26 17.54
C SER A 25 7.24 -43.50 16.37
N GLN A 26 7.82 -43.52 15.17
CA GLN A 26 7.11 -43.65 13.92
C GLN A 26 6.58 -45.08 13.82
N ALA A 27 5.33 -45.31 14.23
CA ALA A 27 4.61 -46.49 13.80
C ALA A 27 4.76 -46.57 12.28
N ALA A 28 5.32 -47.67 11.77
CA ALA A 28 5.63 -47.82 10.36
C ALA A 28 4.37 -47.55 9.53
N THR A 29 4.30 -46.37 8.92
CA THR A 29 3.17 -45.98 8.10
C THR A 29 3.06 -46.99 6.97
N ARG A 30 1.86 -47.54 6.75
CA ARG A 30 1.63 -48.51 5.67
C ARG A 30 1.94 -47.89 4.33
N VAL A 31 2.30 -48.70 3.33
CA VAL A 31 2.46 -48.20 1.95
C VAL A 31 1.11 -47.66 1.47
N CYS A 32 1.12 -46.51 0.78
CA CYS A 32 -0.10 -45.93 0.21
C CYS A 32 -0.69 -46.86 -0.85
N THR A 33 -2.01 -47.03 -0.85
CA THR A 33 -2.68 -47.69 -1.98
C THR A 33 -2.67 -46.77 -3.20
N SER A 34 -2.94 -47.32 -4.39
CA SER A 34 -3.06 -46.52 -5.62
C SER A 34 -4.13 -45.43 -5.49
N SER A 35 -5.24 -45.69 -4.79
CA SER A 35 -6.29 -44.69 -4.55
C SER A 35 -5.83 -43.55 -3.62
N GLU A 36 -5.03 -43.86 -2.60
CA GLU A 36 -4.45 -42.85 -1.72
C GLU A 36 -3.39 -41.99 -2.44
N ASN A 37 -2.53 -42.61 -3.25
CA ASN A 37 -1.56 -41.89 -4.06
C ASN A 37 -2.26 -40.93 -5.05
N ASN A 38 -3.32 -41.38 -5.73
CA ASN A 38 -4.12 -40.52 -6.61
C ASN A 38 -4.76 -39.35 -5.83
N SER A 39 -5.26 -39.60 -4.62
CA SER A 39 -5.84 -38.56 -3.76
C SER A 39 -4.79 -37.53 -3.34
N ILE A 40 -3.60 -37.98 -2.92
CA ILE A 40 -2.47 -37.12 -2.55
C ILE A 40 -2.03 -36.28 -3.75
N GLN A 41 -1.93 -36.86 -4.94
CA GLN A 41 -1.54 -36.15 -6.15
C GLN A 41 -2.58 -35.09 -6.56
N SER A 42 -3.88 -35.43 -6.47
CA SER A 42 -4.96 -34.47 -6.68
C SER A 42 -4.89 -33.30 -5.68
N GLN A 43 -4.65 -33.61 -4.40
CA GLN A 43 -4.49 -32.60 -3.36
C GLN A 43 -3.24 -31.73 -3.55
N GLN A 44 -2.13 -32.30 -4.03
CA GLN A 44 -0.93 -31.57 -4.41
C GLN A 44 -1.21 -30.58 -5.56
N ASN A 45 -1.98 -30.99 -6.58
CA ASN A 45 -2.39 -30.10 -7.65
C ASN A 45 -3.24 -28.93 -7.13
N GLN A 46 -4.12 -29.17 -6.15
CA GLN A 46 -4.86 -28.10 -5.49
C GLN A 46 -3.93 -27.12 -4.76
N VAL A 47 -2.92 -27.62 -4.02
CA VAL A 47 -1.91 -26.78 -3.37
C VAL A 47 -1.16 -25.92 -4.40
N ASN A 48 -0.70 -26.51 -5.50
CA ASN A 48 0.00 -25.78 -6.56
C ASN A 48 -0.88 -24.66 -7.16
N ASN A 49 -2.15 -24.95 -7.43
CA ASN A 49 -3.10 -23.95 -7.91
C ASN A 49 -3.33 -22.80 -6.91
N ARG A 50 -3.42 -23.12 -5.61
CA ARG A 50 -3.55 -22.09 -4.55
C ARG A 50 -2.27 -21.26 -4.43
N GLN A 51 -1.10 -21.86 -4.59
CA GLN A 51 0.17 -21.15 -4.57
C GLN A 51 0.27 -20.15 -5.72
N THR A 52 -0.13 -20.54 -6.93
CA THR A 52 -0.23 -19.62 -8.09
C THR A 52 -1.20 -18.47 -7.83
N ARG A 53 -2.35 -18.76 -7.20
CA ARG A 53 -3.33 -17.72 -6.82
C ARG A 53 -2.76 -16.73 -5.81
N VAL A 54 -2.05 -17.19 -4.79
CA VAL A 54 -1.35 -16.31 -3.83
C VAL A 54 -0.37 -15.40 -4.55
N GLY A 55 0.45 -15.94 -5.47
CA GLY A 55 1.37 -15.14 -6.27
C GLY A 55 0.66 -14.05 -7.09
N THR A 56 -0.48 -14.39 -7.69
CA THR A 56 -1.29 -13.43 -8.46
C THR A 56 -1.88 -12.33 -7.58
N ASP A 57 -2.45 -12.69 -6.42
CA ASP A 57 -3.04 -11.71 -5.50
C ASP A 57 -1.97 -10.84 -4.83
N GLN A 58 -0.76 -11.37 -4.60
CA GLN A 58 0.39 -10.59 -4.15
C GLN A 58 0.79 -9.52 -5.18
N GLN A 59 0.85 -9.87 -6.47
CA GLN A 59 1.13 -8.91 -7.53
C GLN A 59 0.08 -7.81 -7.60
N LYS A 60 -1.21 -8.17 -7.47
CA LYS A 60 -2.31 -7.18 -7.42
C LYS A 60 -2.17 -6.24 -6.23
N TYR A 61 -1.87 -6.78 -5.05
CA TYR A 61 -1.64 -5.97 -3.86
C TYR A 61 -0.46 -5.01 -4.06
N ASN A 62 0.69 -5.49 -4.54
CA ASN A 62 1.85 -4.64 -4.80
C ASN A 62 1.54 -3.51 -5.78
N LYS A 63 0.78 -3.80 -6.86
CA LYS A 63 0.32 -2.79 -7.81
C LYS A 63 -0.61 -1.76 -7.17
N ALA A 64 -1.56 -2.20 -6.34
CA ALA A 64 -2.48 -1.30 -5.63
C ALA A 64 -1.74 -0.42 -4.62
N GLN A 65 -0.79 -0.99 -3.87
CA GLN A 65 0.08 -0.26 -2.94
C GLN A 65 0.94 0.79 -3.67
N GLY A 66 1.45 0.46 -4.86
CA GLY A 66 2.16 1.41 -5.72
C GLY A 66 1.29 2.60 -6.12
N LYS A 67 0.04 2.35 -6.54
CA LYS A 67 -0.93 3.43 -6.85
C LYS A 67 -1.21 4.32 -5.63
N LEU A 68 -1.40 3.73 -4.45
CA LEU A 68 -1.60 4.47 -3.21
C LEU A 68 -0.41 5.37 -2.88
N ASN A 69 0.81 4.86 -3.00
CA ASN A 69 2.02 5.64 -2.75
C ASN A 69 2.13 6.84 -3.71
N THR A 70 1.85 6.64 -5.00
CA THR A 70 1.82 7.72 -5.99
C THR A 70 0.73 8.76 -5.69
N ALA A 71 -0.47 8.31 -5.33
CA ALA A 71 -1.57 9.23 -4.99
C ALA A 71 -1.24 10.06 -3.73
N ASN A 72 -0.67 9.43 -2.70
CA ASN A 72 -0.22 10.12 -1.50
C ASN A 72 0.90 11.13 -1.80
N ALA A 73 1.84 10.79 -2.69
CA ALA A 73 2.88 11.72 -3.12
C ALA A 73 2.28 12.96 -3.81
N LYS A 74 1.28 12.76 -4.69
CA LYS A 74 0.54 13.85 -5.34
C LYS A 74 -0.18 14.76 -4.33
N VAL A 75 -0.81 14.18 -3.31
CA VAL A 75 -1.45 14.95 -2.21
C VAL A 75 -0.40 15.79 -1.48
N ASN A 76 0.74 15.20 -1.11
CA ASN A 76 1.80 15.91 -0.38
C ASN A 76 2.39 17.06 -1.19
N ASP A 77 2.67 16.84 -2.48
CA ASP A 77 3.18 17.88 -3.39
C ASP A 77 2.18 19.05 -3.52
N LEU A 78 0.90 18.76 -3.74
CA LEU A 78 -0.13 19.80 -3.86
C LEU A 78 -0.35 20.55 -2.54
N ALA A 79 -0.32 19.85 -1.40
CA ALA A 79 -0.43 20.48 -0.09
C ALA A 79 0.74 21.43 0.17
N ALA A 80 1.98 21.03 -0.17
CA ALA A 80 3.15 21.88 -0.05
C ALA A 80 3.05 23.12 -0.95
N LYS A 81 2.59 22.96 -2.20
CA LYS A 81 2.37 24.08 -3.13
C LYS A 81 1.29 25.04 -2.63
N ARG A 82 0.20 24.52 -2.08
CA ARG A 82 -0.86 25.32 -1.44
C ARG A 82 -0.30 26.16 -0.29
N ASP A 83 0.49 25.56 0.58
CA ASP A 83 1.04 26.25 1.76
C ASP A 83 2.08 27.30 1.36
N ALA A 84 2.89 27.01 0.34
CA ALA A 84 3.81 28.00 -0.25
C ALA A 84 3.05 29.17 -0.89
N SER A 85 1.96 28.91 -1.62
CA SER A 85 1.11 29.94 -2.23
C SER A 85 0.44 30.82 -1.16
N LYS A 86 -0.11 30.22 -0.09
CA LYS A 86 -0.65 30.96 1.07
C LYS A 86 0.38 31.87 1.70
N LYS A 87 1.60 31.36 1.92
CA LYS A 87 2.70 32.17 2.45
C LYS A 87 3.06 33.33 1.52
N LYS A 88 3.14 33.10 0.22
CA LYS A 88 3.47 34.13 -0.77
C LYS A 88 2.43 35.25 -0.80
N ILE A 89 1.13 34.92 -0.68
CA ILE A 89 0.06 35.93 -0.56
C ILE A 89 0.30 36.82 0.66
N ILE A 90 0.56 36.21 1.83
CA ILE A 90 0.83 36.95 3.08
C ILE A 90 2.04 37.87 2.92
N ASP A 91 3.13 37.36 2.36
CA ASP A 91 4.37 38.12 2.16
C ASP A 91 4.14 39.30 1.20
N LEU A 92 3.40 39.10 0.10
CA LEU A 92 3.03 40.17 -0.85
C LEU A 92 2.12 41.22 -0.22
N THR A 93 1.13 40.82 0.58
CA THR A 93 0.26 41.75 1.30
C THR A 93 1.06 42.57 2.32
N ALA A 94 2.01 41.96 3.03
CA ALA A 94 2.89 42.68 3.95
C ALA A 94 3.76 43.72 3.22
N LEU A 95 4.29 43.38 2.04
CA LEU A 95 5.03 44.32 1.20
C LEU A 95 4.15 45.46 0.68
N ALA A 96 2.89 45.18 0.32
CA ALA A 96 1.93 46.19 -0.08
C ALA A 96 1.68 47.21 1.03
N VAL A 97 1.46 46.74 2.27
CA VAL A 97 1.23 47.59 3.44
C VAL A 97 2.46 48.45 3.74
N LYS A 98 3.68 47.87 3.70
CA LYS A 98 4.93 48.62 3.92
C LYS A 98 5.14 49.76 2.93
N ASN A 99 4.65 49.61 1.69
CA ASN A 99 4.82 50.61 0.63
C ASN A 99 3.59 51.52 0.44
N ALA A 100 2.54 51.37 1.26
CA ALA A 100 1.26 52.04 1.04
C ALA A 100 1.36 53.58 1.05
N VAL A 101 2.21 54.14 1.92
CA VAL A 101 2.39 55.59 2.08
C VAL A 101 3.52 56.12 1.21
N SER A 102 4.67 55.46 1.23
CA SER A 102 5.89 55.92 0.55
C SER A 102 5.89 55.69 -0.96
N SER A 103 5.15 54.70 -1.46
CA SER A 103 5.12 54.36 -2.88
C SER A 103 3.81 53.66 -3.27
N PRO A 104 2.70 54.41 -3.40
CA PRO A 104 1.38 53.85 -3.66
C PRO A 104 1.27 52.99 -4.93
N SER A 105 2.03 53.33 -5.98
CA SER A 105 2.10 52.53 -7.22
C SER A 105 2.72 51.14 -6.99
N ILE A 106 3.81 51.07 -6.21
CA ILE A 106 4.46 49.80 -5.83
C ILE A 106 3.52 48.97 -4.95
N SER A 107 2.85 49.60 -3.99
CA SER A 107 1.84 48.95 -3.15
C SER A 107 0.74 48.27 -3.97
N ARG A 108 0.17 48.98 -4.96
CA ARG A 108 -0.82 48.41 -5.90
C ARG A 108 -0.26 47.24 -6.71
N GLY A 109 1.01 47.32 -7.12
CA GLY A 109 1.69 46.22 -7.81
C GLY A 109 1.74 44.93 -6.99
N TYR A 110 2.12 45.02 -5.71
CA TYR A 110 2.12 43.86 -4.81
C TYR A 110 0.72 43.31 -4.55
N LEU A 111 -0.30 44.16 -4.42
CA LEU A 111 -1.70 43.71 -4.28
C LEU A 111 -2.19 42.97 -5.54
N ALA A 112 -1.83 43.44 -6.73
CA ALA A 112 -2.17 42.75 -7.98
C ALA A 112 -1.51 41.36 -8.06
N GLN A 113 -0.24 41.25 -7.64
CA GLN A 113 0.45 39.96 -7.55
C GLN A 113 -0.21 39.03 -6.52
N ALA A 114 -0.59 39.55 -5.35
CA ALA A 114 -1.28 38.77 -4.32
C ALA A 114 -2.64 38.25 -4.82
N LYS A 115 -3.37 39.07 -5.58
CA LYS A 115 -4.63 38.67 -6.21
C LYS A 115 -4.44 37.56 -7.25
N ASN A 116 -3.41 37.66 -8.09
CA ASN A 116 -3.07 36.62 -9.06
C ASN A 116 -2.67 35.31 -8.37
N GLU A 117 -1.89 35.39 -7.29
CA GLU A 117 -1.52 34.23 -6.49
C GLU A 117 -2.74 33.62 -5.77
N SER A 118 -3.71 34.43 -5.34
CA SER A 118 -4.97 33.92 -4.78
C SER A 118 -5.77 33.10 -5.80
N ASN A 119 -5.76 33.47 -7.08
CA ASN A 119 -6.41 32.67 -8.12
C ASN A 119 -5.69 31.33 -8.33
N ASN A 120 -4.35 31.34 -8.27
CA ASN A 120 -3.54 30.12 -8.30
C ASN A 120 -3.84 29.21 -7.10
N LEU A 121 -3.98 29.79 -5.91
CA LEU A 121 -4.36 29.07 -4.70
C LEU A 121 -5.70 28.34 -4.85
N THR A 122 -6.73 28.99 -5.41
CA THR A 122 -8.02 28.36 -5.68
C THR A 122 -7.88 27.13 -6.58
N SER A 123 -7.04 27.20 -7.63
CA SER A 123 -6.74 26.06 -8.50
C SER A 123 -6.02 24.93 -7.75
N LEU A 124 -5.05 25.27 -6.90
CA LEU A 124 -4.32 24.30 -6.06
C LEU A 124 -5.25 23.60 -5.08
N GLU A 125 -6.19 24.32 -4.46
CA GLU A 125 -7.17 23.75 -3.53
C GLU A 125 -8.15 22.80 -4.22
N ALA A 126 -8.63 23.15 -5.41
CA ALA A 126 -9.46 22.25 -6.22
C ALA A 126 -8.71 20.96 -6.60
N ARG A 127 -7.46 21.08 -7.06
CA ARG A 127 -6.61 19.94 -7.41
C ARG A 127 -6.28 19.08 -6.20
N LEU A 128 -6.04 19.68 -5.03
CA LEU A 128 -5.77 18.97 -3.79
C LEU A 128 -7.00 18.16 -3.34
N LYS A 129 -8.21 18.72 -3.47
CA LYS A 129 -9.45 18.00 -3.17
C LYS A 129 -9.58 16.74 -4.03
N LEU A 130 -9.36 16.86 -5.35
CA LEU A 130 -9.38 15.72 -6.27
C LEU A 130 -8.29 14.69 -5.94
N ALA A 131 -7.05 15.13 -5.71
CA ALA A 131 -5.96 14.23 -5.34
C ALA A 131 -6.21 13.49 -4.02
N THR A 132 -6.87 14.15 -3.06
CA THR A 132 -7.24 13.52 -1.77
C THR A 132 -8.31 12.44 -1.98
N ALA A 133 -9.29 12.68 -2.84
CA ALA A 133 -10.28 11.67 -3.20
C ALA A 133 -9.65 10.48 -3.95
N GLU A 134 -8.73 10.74 -4.88
CA GLU A 134 -7.95 9.71 -5.59
C GLU A 134 -7.15 8.85 -4.60
N ALA A 135 -6.45 9.47 -3.64
CA ALA A 135 -5.71 8.76 -2.59
C ALA A 135 -6.64 7.92 -1.71
N GLY A 136 -7.81 8.44 -1.36
CA GLY A 136 -8.84 7.70 -0.62
C GLY A 136 -9.32 6.45 -1.39
N ASN A 137 -9.56 6.57 -2.69
CA ASN A 137 -9.95 5.44 -3.54
C ASN A 137 -8.82 4.41 -3.65
N ALA A 138 -7.59 4.85 -3.93
CA ALA A 138 -6.42 3.97 -4.00
C ALA A 138 -6.16 3.23 -2.68
N ASN A 139 -6.46 3.86 -1.54
CA ASN A 139 -6.37 3.22 -0.23
C ASN A 139 -7.39 2.10 -0.06
N ARG A 140 -8.64 2.29 -0.50
CA ARG A 140 -9.67 1.23 -0.48
C ARG A 140 -9.29 0.07 -1.40
N ASP A 141 -8.74 0.36 -2.58
CA ASP A 141 -8.26 -0.67 -3.51
C ASP A 141 -7.12 -1.50 -2.89
N ALA A 142 -6.13 -0.83 -2.28
CA ALA A 142 -5.02 -1.49 -1.61
C ALA A 142 -5.49 -2.34 -0.44
N ALA A 143 -6.41 -1.84 0.38
CA ALA A 143 -6.99 -2.59 1.50
C ALA A 143 -7.78 -3.83 1.03
N THR A 144 -8.55 -3.69 -0.06
CA THR A 144 -9.28 -4.80 -0.67
C THR A 144 -8.33 -5.87 -1.22
N ALA A 145 -7.27 -5.44 -1.92
CA ALA A 145 -6.26 -6.35 -2.44
C ALA A 145 -5.52 -7.09 -1.32
N LEU A 146 -5.21 -6.40 -0.21
CA LEU A 146 -4.60 -7.01 0.97
C LEU A 146 -5.51 -8.06 1.62
N SER A 147 -6.81 -7.76 1.76
CA SER A 147 -7.81 -8.72 2.28
C SER A 147 -7.90 -9.97 1.42
N ASN A 148 -7.89 -9.82 0.09
CA ASN A 148 -7.89 -10.94 -0.84
C ASN A 148 -6.61 -11.79 -0.75
N LEU A 149 -5.45 -11.13 -0.66
CA LEU A 149 -4.17 -11.81 -0.45
C LEU A 149 -4.17 -12.63 0.85
N ALA A 150 -4.62 -12.05 1.96
CA ALA A 150 -4.70 -12.73 3.25
C ALA A 150 -5.63 -13.95 3.18
N ARG A 151 -6.78 -13.84 2.50
CA ARG A 151 -7.68 -14.97 2.25
C ARG A 151 -7.00 -16.07 1.43
N SER A 152 -6.34 -15.71 0.33
CA SER A 152 -5.61 -16.67 -0.51
C SER A 152 -4.48 -17.37 0.24
N GLN A 153 -3.77 -16.66 1.12
CA GLN A 153 -2.73 -17.25 1.99
C GLN A 153 -3.31 -18.23 3.01
N LYS A 154 -4.45 -17.89 3.63
CA LYS A 154 -5.18 -18.81 4.52
C LYS A 154 -5.64 -20.06 3.78
N ASP A 155 -6.26 -19.91 2.61
CA ASP A 155 -6.69 -21.04 1.78
C ASP A 155 -5.52 -21.97 1.43
N LEU A 156 -4.35 -21.40 1.09
CA LEU A 156 -3.14 -22.17 0.80
C LEU A 156 -2.69 -22.98 2.03
N ALA A 157 -2.63 -22.34 3.21
CA ALA A 157 -2.25 -23.00 4.45
C ALA A 157 -3.21 -24.16 4.80
N ASP A 158 -4.52 -23.94 4.63
CA ASP A 158 -5.53 -24.98 4.86
C ASP A 158 -5.36 -26.18 3.90
N GLN A 159 -5.07 -25.94 2.61
CA GLN A 159 -4.79 -27.03 1.66
C GLN A 159 -3.46 -27.76 1.94
N GLN A 160 -2.43 -27.03 2.39
CA GLN A 160 -1.16 -27.63 2.81
C GLN A 160 -1.36 -28.53 4.04
N GLY A 161 -2.18 -28.11 5.01
CA GLY A 161 -2.54 -28.93 6.17
C GLY A 161 -3.29 -30.21 5.79
N ARG A 162 -4.21 -30.13 4.83
CA ARG A 162 -4.91 -31.32 4.28
C ARG A 162 -3.95 -32.28 3.60
N LEU A 163 -3.04 -31.76 2.77
CA LEU A 163 -2.03 -32.57 2.10
C LEU A 163 -1.10 -33.26 3.10
N ALA A 164 -0.63 -32.53 4.11
CA ALA A 164 0.21 -33.10 5.17
C ALA A 164 -0.51 -34.22 5.93
N THR A 165 -1.79 -34.02 6.25
CA THR A 165 -2.64 -35.03 6.91
C THR A 165 -2.86 -36.27 6.05
N GLN A 166 -2.98 -36.12 4.72
CA GLN A 166 -3.09 -37.27 3.82
C GLN A 166 -1.77 -38.03 3.75
N ARG A 167 -0.65 -37.32 3.59
CA ARG A 167 0.70 -37.90 3.55
C ARG A 167 1.12 -38.57 4.85
N SER A 168 0.60 -38.14 6.01
CA SER A 168 0.95 -38.77 7.29
C SER A 168 0.29 -40.14 7.49
N ARG A 169 -0.74 -40.49 6.70
CA ARG A 169 -1.50 -41.75 6.84
C ARG A 169 -0.81 -42.95 6.20
N CYS A 170 0.06 -42.71 5.22
CA CYS A 170 0.72 -43.77 4.48
C CYS A 170 2.07 -43.28 3.94
N ARG A 171 3.02 -44.19 3.72
CA ARG A 171 4.31 -43.90 3.07
C ARG A 171 4.22 -44.20 1.57
N SER A 172 4.71 -43.28 0.76
CA SER A 172 4.85 -43.44 -0.69
C SER A 172 5.91 -44.49 -1.00
#